data_AF-A0A317J1C6-F1
#
_entry.id   AF-A0A317J1C6-F1
#
_cell.length_a   1.000
_cell.length_b   1.000
_cell.length_c   1.000
_cell.angle_alpha   90.00
_cell.angle_beta   90.00
_cell.angle_gamma   90.00
#
_symmetry.space_group_name_H-M   'P 1'
#
loop_
_entity.id
_entity.type
_entity.pdbx_description
1 polymer ?
#
loop_
_entity_poly.entity_id
_entity_poly.type
_entity_poly.pdbx_seq_one_letter_code
_entity_poly.pdbx_strand_id
1 'polypeptide(L)'
;MAQGLRFECQPGCTECCTQRGFVYLTEDDLVRAASFLGMRPEEFERRYVYRTRNLRRLRTPREGRCHFLREGGCSIHPAKPTQCRIFPFWPELVESRREWNKTARYCPGMGKGSLVQIEQAQRQAAEMREAYPALYTR
;
A
#
# COMPACT_ATOMS: atom_id res chain seq x y z
N MET A 1 -3.65 13.99 14.83
CA MET A 1 -2.71 12.85 14.89
C MET A 1 -3.26 11.79 15.84
N ALA A 2 -3.23 10.53 15.43
CA ALA A 2 -3.66 9.40 16.27
C ALA A 2 -2.54 9.03 17.26
N GLN A 3 -2.77 9.24 18.57
CA GLN A 3 -1.79 8.89 19.61
C GLN A 3 -1.90 7.40 19.98
N GLY A 4 -0.79 6.74 20.29
CA GLY A 4 -0.79 5.35 20.76
C GLY A 4 -1.20 4.33 19.69
N LEU A 5 -0.61 4.41 18.49
CA LEU A 5 -0.83 3.44 17.42
C LEU A 5 -0.16 2.11 17.77
N ARG A 6 -0.90 1.00 17.67
CA ARG A 6 -0.37 -0.36 17.77
C ARG A 6 -0.66 -1.08 16.45
N PHE A 7 0.34 -1.76 15.91
CA PHE A 7 0.15 -2.53 14.69
C PHE A 7 1.11 -3.72 14.62
N GLU A 8 0.57 -4.87 14.23
CA GLU A 8 1.33 -6.06 13.88
C GLU A 8 0.63 -6.77 12.73
N CYS A 9 1.29 -6.85 11.57
CA CYS A 9 0.73 -7.54 10.42
C CYS A 9 0.53 -9.03 10.76
N GLN A 10 -0.66 -9.57 10.47
CA GLN A 10 -0.99 -10.95 10.81
C GLN A 10 -0.51 -11.91 9.70
N PRO A 11 0.10 -13.06 10.03
CA PRO A 11 0.54 -14.04 9.05
C PRO A 11 -0.60 -14.49 8.12
N GLY A 12 -0.34 -14.53 6.81
CA GLY A 12 -1.33 -14.94 5.80
C GLY A 12 -2.47 -13.94 5.54
N CYS A 13 -2.50 -12.79 6.21
CA CYS A 13 -3.57 -11.81 6.05
C CYS A 13 -3.52 -11.09 4.68
N THR A 14 -4.68 -11.00 4.03
CA THR A 14 -4.87 -10.28 2.76
C THR A 14 -5.93 -9.19 2.83
N GLU A 15 -6.41 -8.84 4.04
CA GLU A 15 -7.53 -7.91 4.21
C GLU A 15 -7.28 -6.51 3.64
N CYS A 16 -6.03 -6.03 3.62
CA CYS A 16 -5.70 -4.76 2.95
C CYS A 16 -5.76 -4.86 1.42
N CYS A 17 -5.59 -6.05 0.84
CA CYS A 17 -5.66 -6.29 -0.60
C CYS A 17 -7.10 -6.45 -1.13
N THR A 18 -8.06 -6.73 -0.25
CA THR A 18 -9.48 -6.91 -0.60
C THR A 18 -10.27 -5.60 -0.55
N GLN A 19 -9.67 -4.53 -0.06
CA GLN A 19 -10.32 -3.22 0.02
C GLN A 19 -10.48 -2.57 -1.34
N ARG A 20 -11.56 -1.80 -1.50
CA ARG A 20 -11.82 -1.00 -2.70
C ARG A 20 -10.83 0.16 -2.78
N GLY A 21 -10.30 0.40 -3.97
CA GLY A 21 -9.40 1.52 -4.25
C GLY A 21 -8.41 1.19 -5.35
N PHE A 22 -7.49 2.12 -5.58
CA PHE A 22 -6.37 1.92 -6.49
C PHE A 22 -5.07 1.83 -5.71
N VAL A 23 -4.19 0.93 -6.16
CA VAL A 23 -2.80 0.85 -5.72
C VAL A 23 -1.96 1.66 -6.70
N TYR A 24 -1.40 2.76 -6.22
CA TYR A 24 -0.49 3.61 -6.96
C TYR A 24 0.94 3.08 -6.86
N LEU A 25 1.75 3.46 -7.86
CA LEU A 25 3.13 3.02 -8.04
C LEU A 25 4.01 4.24 -8.31
N THR A 26 5.17 4.28 -7.68
CA THR A 26 6.29 5.10 -8.18
C THR A 26 6.94 4.42 -9.38
N GLU A 27 7.86 5.10 -10.06
CA GLU A 27 8.71 4.42 -11.06
C GLU A 27 9.56 3.33 -10.41
N ASP A 28 10.10 3.59 -9.23
CA ASP A 28 10.91 2.62 -8.49
C ASP A 28 10.10 1.39 -8.05
N ASP A 29 8.82 1.57 -7.69
CA ASP A 29 7.89 0.47 -7.42
C ASP A 29 7.71 -0.42 -8.65
N LEU A 30 7.55 0.20 -9.81
CA LEU A 30 7.37 -0.48 -11.09
C LEU A 30 8.62 -1.30 -11.45
N VAL A 31 9.80 -0.67 -11.40
CA VAL A 31 11.07 -1.34 -11.70
C VAL A 31 11.33 -2.48 -10.72
N ARG A 32 11.10 -2.26 -9.42
CA ARG A 32 11.29 -3.28 -8.38
C ARG A 32 10.34 -4.47 -8.56
N ALA A 33 9.06 -4.22 -8.85
CA ALA A 33 8.09 -5.27 -9.09
C ALA A 33 8.40 -6.05 -10.39
N ALA A 34 8.82 -5.37 -11.45
CA ALA A 34 9.22 -5.99 -12.71
C ALA A 34 10.44 -6.90 -12.53
N SER A 35 11.48 -6.39 -11.86
CA SER A 35 12.70 -7.15 -11.55
C SER A 35 12.40 -8.39 -10.71
N PHE A 36 11.56 -8.25 -9.67
CA PHE A 36 11.14 -9.37 -8.84
C PHE A 36 10.41 -10.47 -9.63
N LEU A 37 9.66 -10.10 -10.67
CA LEU A 37 8.97 -11.03 -11.55
C LEU A 37 9.83 -11.53 -12.73
N GLY A 38 11.11 -11.15 -12.79
CA GLY A 38 12.02 -11.56 -13.86
C GLY A 38 11.64 -11.00 -15.23
N MET A 39 10.97 -9.84 -15.29
CA MET A 39 10.54 -9.22 -16.54
C MET A 39 11.09 -7.80 -16.69
N ARG A 40 11.08 -7.30 -17.93
CA ARG A 40 11.48 -5.92 -18.23
C ARG A 40 10.44 -4.91 -17.72
N PRO A 41 10.84 -3.72 -17.23
CA PRO A 41 9.92 -2.69 -16.76
C PRO A 41 8.82 -2.34 -17.77
N GLU A 42 9.13 -2.25 -19.05
CA GLU A 42 8.17 -1.88 -20.11
C GLU A 42 7.10 -2.98 -20.32
N GLU A 43 7.48 -4.24 -20.10
CA GLU A 43 6.54 -5.36 -20.16
C GLU A 43 5.62 -5.38 -18.94
N PHE A 44 6.17 -5.13 -17.75
CA PHE A 44 5.37 -4.97 -16.53
C PHE A 44 4.37 -3.83 -16.68
N GLU A 45 4.83 -2.68 -17.18
CA GLU A 45 3.99 -1.51 -17.37
C GLU A 45 2.82 -1.80 -18.31
N ARG A 46 3.12 -2.36 -19.49
CA ARG A 46 2.11 -2.70 -20.50
C ARG A 46 1.03 -3.64 -19.95
N ARG A 47 1.42 -4.62 -19.12
CA ARG A 47 0.53 -5.67 -18.61
C ARG A 47 -0.27 -5.23 -17.39
N TYR A 48 0.38 -4.57 -16.44
CA TYR A 48 -0.16 -4.40 -15.09
C TYR A 48 -0.44 -2.96 -14.70
N VAL A 49 0.00 -1.97 -15.48
CA VAL A 49 -0.07 -0.57 -15.08
C VAL A 49 -1.01 0.23 -15.98
N TYR A 50 -1.79 1.09 -15.34
CA TYR A 50 -2.53 2.16 -15.97
C TYR A 50 -1.82 3.47 -15.60
N ARG A 51 -1.19 4.11 -16.60
CA ARG A 51 -0.46 5.37 -16.45
C ARG A 51 -1.31 6.54 -16.95
N THR A 52 -1.34 7.61 -16.17
CA THR A 52 -1.82 8.95 -16.55
C THR A 52 -0.66 9.93 -16.52
N ARG A 53 -0.91 11.22 -16.81
CA ARG A 53 0.12 12.27 -16.81
C ARG A 53 0.95 12.31 -15.53
N ASN A 54 0.30 12.16 -14.38
CA ASN A 54 0.92 12.36 -13.07
C ASN A 54 0.92 11.12 -12.18
N LEU A 55 0.17 10.07 -12.54
CA LEU A 55 -0.06 8.93 -11.67
C LEU A 55 0.11 7.61 -12.44
N ARG A 56 0.57 6.59 -11.73
CA ARG A 56 0.60 5.20 -12.19
C ARG A 56 -0.15 4.38 -11.17
N ARG A 57 -1.06 3.52 -11.62
CA ARG A 57 -1.75 2.58 -10.75
C ARG A 57 -1.74 1.19 -11.32
N LEU A 58 -1.81 0.19 -10.46
CA LEU A 58 -2.09 -1.17 -10.90
C LEU A 58 -3.46 -1.22 -11.56
N ARG A 59 -3.52 -1.98 -12.67
CA ARG A 59 -4.77 -2.40 -13.29
C ARG A 59 -5.46 -3.36 -12.32
N THR A 60 -6.78 -3.18 -12.20
CA THR A 60 -7.63 -4.11 -11.47
C THR A 60 -8.51 -4.82 -12.51
N PRO A 61 -8.45 -6.16 -12.63
CA PRO A 61 -9.37 -6.98 -13.40
C PRO A 61 -10.84 -6.66 -13.12
N ARG A 62 -11.72 -7.06 -14.05
CA ARG A 62 -13.18 -6.95 -13.88
C ARG A 62 -13.70 -7.72 -12.67
N GLU A 63 -13.03 -8.81 -12.30
CA GLU A 63 -13.31 -9.58 -11.07
C GLU A 63 -12.98 -8.82 -9.77
N GLY A 64 -12.36 -7.64 -9.87
CA GLY A 64 -12.21 -6.70 -8.75
C GLY A 64 -11.03 -6.96 -7.81
N ARG A 65 -10.16 -7.94 -8.10
CA ARG A 65 -8.99 -8.27 -7.25
C ARG A 65 -7.68 -7.96 -7.95
N CYS A 66 -6.68 -7.47 -7.20
CA CYS A 66 -5.34 -7.19 -7.73
C CYS A 66 -4.73 -8.42 -8.46
N HIS A 67 -4.06 -8.21 -9.59
CA HIS A 67 -3.41 -9.27 -10.38
C HIS A 67 -2.41 -10.13 -9.59
N PHE A 68 -1.85 -9.57 -8.52
CA PHE A 68 -0.86 -10.22 -7.67
C PHE A 68 -1.47 -10.85 -6.41
N LEU A 69 -2.78 -10.77 -6.21
CA LEU A 69 -3.45 -11.47 -5.12
C LEU A 69 -3.77 -12.90 -5.57
N ARG A 70 -3.13 -13.89 -4.93
CA ARG A 70 -3.33 -15.33 -5.15
C ARG A 70 -3.91 -15.98 -3.88
N GLU A 71 -4.25 -17.26 -3.95
CA GLU A 71 -4.78 -18.01 -2.80
C GLU A 71 -3.83 -17.97 -1.59
N GLY A 72 -2.51 -18.00 -1.82
CA GLY A 72 -1.48 -17.86 -0.78
C GLY A 72 -1.10 -16.42 -0.41
N GLY A 73 -1.83 -15.41 -0.89
CA GLY A 73 -1.57 -14.00 -0.61
C GLY A 73 -0.93 -13.23 -1.76
N CYS A 74 -0.19 -12.17 -1.44
CA CYS A 74 0.40 -11.29 -2.43
C CYS A 74 1.65 -11.95 -3.08
N SER A 75 1.57 -12.30 -4.36
CA SER A 75 2.66 -12.95 -5.09
C SER A 75 3.91 -12.08 -5.25
N ILE A 76 3.78 -10.77 -5.09
CA ILE A 76 4.91 -9.81 -5.07
C ILE A 76 5.16 -9.25 -3.68
N HIS A 77 4.85 -9.99 -2.61
CA HIS A 77 4.99 -9.51 -1.23
C HIS A 77 6.35 -8.84 -0.94
N PRO A 78 7.50 -9.40 -1.35
CA PRO A 78 8.82 -8.76 -1.12
C PRO A 78 9.05 -7.49 -1.94
N ALA A 79 8.34 -7.33 -3.06
CA ALA A 79 8.44 -6.20 -3.98
C ALA A 79 7.17 -5.32 -3.95
N LYS A 80 6.43 -5.33 -2.84
CA LYS A 80 5.21 -4.52 -2.69
C LYS A 80 5.47 -3.06 -3.04
N PRO A 81 4.54 -2.40 -3.75
CA PRO A 81 4.58 -0.95 -3.95
C PRO A 81 4.64 -0.20 -2.63
N THR A 82 5.21 1.01 -2.63
CA THR A 82 5.34 1.86 -1.45
C THR A 82 4.00 2.03 -0.72
N GLN A 83 2.91 2.30 -1.45
CA GLN A 83 1.56 2.36 -0.85
C GLN A 83 1.18 1.09 -0.08
N CYS A 84 1.40 -0.10 -0.66
CA CYS A 84 1.05 -1.37 -0.01
C CYS A 84 1.96 -1.71 1.17
N ARG A 85 3.25 -1.34 1.12
CA ARG A 85 4.22 -1.58 2.17
C ARG A 85 3.99 -0.68 3.39
N ILE A 86 3.57 0.56 3.16
CA ILE A 86 3.35 1.57 4.22
C ILE A 86 2.06 1.33 5.01
N PHE A 87 1.06 0.66 4.43
CA PHE A 87 -0.19 0.39 5.15
C PHE A 87 0.07 -0.28 6.52
N PRO A 88 -0.55 0.20 7.62
CA PRO A 88 -1.64 1.19 7.72
C PRO A 88 -1.18 2.63 8.04
N PHE A 89 0.06 3.00 7.77
CA PHE A 89 0.63 4.31 8.14
C PHE A 89 0.54 5.35 7.01
N TRP A 90 -0.53 5.32 6.22
CA TRP A 90 -0.80 6.38 5.26
C TRP A 90 -1.10 7.71 5.98
N PRO A 91 -0.81 8.87 5.37
CA PRO A 91 -1.01 10.18 5.99
C PRO A 91 -2.40 10.35 6.61
N GLU A 92 -3.45 9.97 5.88
CA GLU A 92 -4.84 10.07 6.34
C GLU A 92 -5.15 9.18 7.56
N LEU A 93 -4.46 8.06 7.73
CA LEU A 93 -4.62 7.13 8.85
C LEU A 93 -3.83 7.58 10.07
N VAL A 94 -2.61 8.09 9.87
CA VAL A 94 -1.75 8.59 10.95
C VAL A 94 -2.30 9.91 11.51
N GLU A 95 -2.85 10.77 10.66
CA GLU A 95 -3.32 12.10 11.06
C GLU A 95 -4.72 12.07 11.70
N SER A 96 -5.55 11.08 11.35
CA SER A 96 -6.94 10.98 11.80
C SER A 96 -7.22 9.72 12.63
N ARG A 97 -7.51 9.91 13.92
CA ARG A 97 -7.98 8.82 14.80
C ARG A 97 -9.27 8.17 14.30
N ARG A 98 -10.15 8.95 13.67
CA ARG A 98 -11.40 8.44 13.08
C ARG A 98 -11.12 7.46 11.94
N GLU A 99 -10.25 7.83 11.00
CA GLU A 99 -9.92 6.95 9.87
C GLU A 99 -9.11 5.73 10.31
N TRP A 100 -8.23 5.88 11.30
CA TRP A 100 -7.57 4.75 11.96
C TRP A 100 -8.59 3.74 12.51
N ASN A 101 -9.54 4.21 13.32
CA ASN A 101 -10.55 3.35 13.93
C ASN A 101 -11.48 2.70 12.90
N LYS A 102 -11.79 3.41 11.80
CA LYS A 102 -12.56 2.85 10.68
C LYS A 102 -11.80 1.74 9.97
N THR A 103 -10.51 1.94 9.72
CA THR A 103 -9.62 0.97 9.07
C THR A 103 -9.39 -0.26 9.95
N ALA A 104 -9.30 -0.06 11.27
CA ALA A 104 -9.18 -1.14 12.25
C ALA A 104 -10.39 -2.08 12.28
N ARG A 105 -11.55 -1.69 11.70
CA ARG A 105 -12.72 -2.58 11.59
C ARG A 105 -12.50 -3.77 10.65
N TYR A 106 -11.60 -3.63 9.67
CA TYR A 106 -11.31 -4.71 8.72
C TYR A 106 -9.87 -5.22 8.83
N CYS A 107 -8.93 -4.43 9.34
CA CYS A 107 -7.54 -4.87 9.49
C CYS A 107 -7.32 -5.57 10.84
N PRO A 108 -7.09 -6.90 10.87
CA PRO A 108 -6.92 -7.64 12.13
C PRO A 108 -5.61 -7.30 12.87
N GLY A 109 -4.65 -6.66 12.19
CA GLY A 109 -3.38 -6.24 12.77
C GLY A 109 -3.42 -4.89 13.49
N MET A 110 -4.41 -4.05 13.22
CA MET A 110 -4.52 -2.75 13.88
C MET A 110 -4.98 -2.92 15.33
N GLY A 111 -4.26 -2.31 16.27
CA GLY A 111 -4.46 -2.50 17.71
C GLY A 111 -3.73 -3.72 18.29
N LYS A 112 -2.97 -4.46 17.47
CA LYS A 112 -2.15 -5.61 17.90
C LYS A 112 -0.66 -5.24 18.00
N GLY A 113 0.09 -6.08 18.70
CA GLY A 113 1.53 -5.95 18.88
C GLY A 113 1.98 -4.72 19.67
N SER A 114 3.24 -4.38 19.44
CA SER A 114 3.95 -3.30 20.14
C SER A 114 3.42 -1.92 19.79
N LEU A 115 3.66 -0.98 20.71
CA LEU A 115 3.41 0.44 20.48
C LEU A 115 4.35 0.94 19.37
N VAL A 116 3.76 1.47 18.31
CA VAL A 116 4.50 2.09 17.20
C VAL A 116 4.94 3.48 17.66
N GLN A 117 6.23 3.75 17.54
CA GLN A 117 6.78 5.08 17.84
C GLN A 117 6.16 6.09 16.87
N ILE A 118 5.65 7.21 17.40
CA ILE A 118 4.93 8.19 16.59
C ILE A 118 5.79 8.72 15.43
N GLU A 119 7.08 8.93 15.68
CA GLU A 119 8.04 9.37 14.66
C GLU A 119 8.19 8.34 13.53
N GLN A 120 8.13 7.04 13.83
CA GLN A 120 8.18 5.99 12.81
C GLN A 120 6.96 6.06 11.90
N ALA A 121 5.76 6.17 12.49
CA ALA A 121 4.52 6.32 11.72
C ALA A 121 4.54 7.60 10.87
N GLN A 122 5.05 8.71 11.42
CA GLN A 122 5.21 9.98 10.70
C GLN A 122 6.22 9.88 9.55
N ARG A 123 7.36 9.20 9.74
CA ARG A 123 8.34 8.95 8.66
C ARG A 123 7.72 8.16 7.51
N GLN A 124 6.95 7.12 7.81
CA GLN A 124 6.26 6.34 6.79
C GLN A 124 5.17 7.17 6.08
N ALA A 125 4.41 7.99 6.81
CA ALA A 125 3.46 8.91 6.21
C ALA A 125 4.15 9.95 5.31
N ALA A 126 5.30 10.50 5.73
CA ALA A 126 6.08 11.42 4.92
C ALA A 126 6.60 10.75 3.64
N GLU A 127 7.10 9.51 3.72
CA GLU A 127 7.53 8.72 2.57
C GLU A 127 6.38 8.56 1.56
N MET A 128 5.16 8.30 2.03
CA MET A 128 3.98 8.22 1.17
C MET A 128 3.69 9.54 0.45
N ARG A 129 3.84 10.69 1.13
CA ARG A 129 3.64 12.02 0.53
C ARG A 129 4.69 12.32 -0.54
N GLU A 130 5.94 11.97 -0.27
CA GLU A 130 7.06 12.16 -1.20
C GLU A 130 6.96 11.24 -2.43
N ALA A 131 6.55 9.99 -2.22
CA ALA A 131 6.37 9.02 -3.31
C ALA A 131 5.23 9.41 -4.26
N TYR A 132 4.16 10.05 -3.74
CA TYR A 132 2.95 10.34 -4.52
C TYR A 132 2.49 11.80 -4.35
N PRO A 133 3.32 12.80 -4.74
CA PRO A 133 3.03 14.20 -4.45
C PRO A 133 1.69 14.64 -5.06
N ALA A 134 1.37 14.18 -6.27
CA ALA A 134 0.11 14.47 -6.94
C ALA A 134 -1.15 13.96 -6.23
N LEU A 135 -1.04 13.02 -5.28
CA LEU A 135 -2.16 12.56 -4.45
C LEU A 135 -2.33 13.39 -3.17
N TYR A 136 -1.28 14.08 -2.73
CA TYR A 136 -1.23 14.77 -1.44
C TYR A 136 -1.02 16.29 -1.55
N THR A 137 -0.89 16.81 -2.78
CA THR A 137 -0.88 18.24 -3.04
C THR A 137 -2.27 18.77 -2.74
N ARG A 138 -2.39 19.64 -1.74
CA ARG A 138 -3.59 20.44 -1.47
C ARG A 138 -3.56 21.71 -2.29
#